data_AF-A0AAD3XX67-F1
#
_entry.id   AF-A0AAD3XX67-F1
#
_cell.length_a   1.000
_cell.length_b   1.000
_cell.length_c   1.000
_cell.angle_alpha   90.00
_cell.angle_beta   90.00
_cell.angle_gamma   90.00
#
_symmetry.space_group_name_H-M   'P 1'
#
loop_
_entity.id
_entity.type
_entity.pdbx_description
1 polymer ?
#
loop_
_entity_poly.entity_id
_entity_poly.type
_entity_poly.pdbx_seq_one_letter_code
_entity_poly.pdbx_strand_id
1 'polypeptide(L)'
;MEKNAPTIFFIDEIDSIAPKREKTHGEVERRIVSQLLTLLDGLKSHAHVIVIEATNGPNSFDPALRRFGRFDSEIKLVRPLSLSALRFYTVTRRT
;
A
#
# COMPACT_ATOMS: atom_id res chain seq x y z
N MET A 1 9.38 12.91 2.02
CA MET A 1 8.51 12.94 0.83
C MET A 1 8.14 14.38 0.46
N GLU A 2 7.58 15.19 1.37
CA GLU A 2 7.11 16.56 1.10
C GLU A 2 8.07 17.48 0.31
N LYS A 3 9.39 17.43 0.55
CA LYS A 3 10.39 18.30 -0.12
C LYS A 3 10.45 18.17 -1.65
N ASN A 4 9.96 17.07 -2.22
CA ASN A 4 10.00 16.78 -3.66
C ASN A 4 8.60 16.79 -4.30
N ALA A 5 7.59 17.33 -3.61
CA ALA A 5 6.24 17.39 -4.13
C ALA A 5 6.17 18.25 -5.44
N PRO A 6 5.44 17.82 -6.48
CA PRO A 6 4.60 16.63 -6.53
C PRO A 6 5.39 15.31 -6.71
N THR A 7 5.03 14.26 -5.99
CA THR A 7 5.70 12.94 -6.04
C THR A 7 4.67 11.80 -6.14
N ILE A 8 4.98 10.77 -6.92
CA ILE A 8 4.28 9.48 -6.87
C ILE A 8 5.23 8.45 -6.24
N PHE A 9 4.77 7.72 -5.24
CA PHE A 9 5.51 6.62 -4.63
C PHE A 9 4.82 5.30 -4.99
N PHE A 10 5.50 4.42 -5.73
CA PHE A 10 4.97 3.13 -6.15
C PHE A 10 5.61 1.98 -5.37
N ILE A 11 4.79 1.07 -4.83
CA ILE A 11 5.22 -0.14 -4.10
C ILE A 11 4.63 -1.35 -4.81
N ASP A 12 5.45 -2.14 -5.52
CA ASP A 12 4.99 -3.46 -5.98
C ASP A 12 5.09 -4.49 -4.83
N GLU A 13 4.26 -5.53 -4.91
CA GLU A 13 4.20 -6.66 -3.97
C GLU A 13 4.12 -6.22 -2.49
N ILE A 14 3.17 -5.35 -2.16
CA ILE A 14 2.98 -4.85 -0.78
C ILE A 14 2.84 -5.97 0.26
N ASP A 15 2.28 -7.12 -0.11
CA ASP A 15 2.13 -8.28 0.75
C ASP A 15 3.45 -8.99 1.12
N SER A 16 4.54 -8.72 0.39
CA SER A 16 5.90 -9.15 0.74
C SER A 16 6.51 -8.34 1.90
N ILE A 17 6.08 -7.08 2.10
CA ILE A 17 6.59 -6.21 3.18
C ILE A 17 5.59 -5.93 4.30
N ALA A 18 4.29 -6.14 4.03
CA ALA A 18 3.21 -5.93 4.99
C ALA A 18 2.21 -7.11 5.07
N PRO A 19 2.68 -8.36 5.28
CA PRO A 19 1.80 -9.52 5.42
C PRO A 19 0.85 -9.38 6.62
N LYS A 20 -0.27 -10.11 6.59
CA LYS A 20 -1.17 -10.24 7.74
C LYS A 20 -0.43 -10.69 9.01
N ARG A 21 -0.62 -9.93 10.10
CA ARG A 21 0.01 -10.15 11.43
C ARG A 21 -0.09 -11.58 11.98
N GLU A 22 -1.17 -12.28 11.64
CA GLU A 22 -1.41 -13.69 12.00
C GLU A 22 -0.37 -14.65 11.39
N LYS A 23 0.10 -14.34 10.18
CA LYS A 23 1.16 -15.07 9.47
C LYS A 23 2.56 -14.56 9.80
N THR A 24 2.65 -13.41 10.48
CA THR A 24 3.90 -12.71 10.81
C THR A 24 4.47 -13.24 12.12
N HIS A 25 5.47 -14.12 12.03
CA HIS A 25 6.17 -14.65 13.20
C HIS A 25 7.38 -13.81 13.62
N GLY A 26 7.94 -12.97 12.74
CA GLY A 26 9.07 -12.09 13.08
C GLY A 26 8.65 -10.74 13.68
N GLU A 27 9.34 -10.30 14.74
CA GLU A 27 9.17 -8.93 15.27
C GLU A 27 9.58 -7.86 14.24
N VAL A 28 10.60 -8.14 13.43
CA VAL A 28 11.11 -7.23 12.39
C VAL A 28 10.03 -6.90 11.36
N GLU A 29 9.31 -7.92 10.86
CA GLU A 29 8.21 -7.74 9.91
C GLU A 29 7.09 -6.88 10.52
N ARG A 30 6.68 -7.17 11.76
CA ARG A 30 5.67 -6.36 12.49
C ARG A 30 6.12 -4.90 12.67
N ARG A 31 7.42 -4.66 12.88
CA ARG A 31 8.00 -3.33 12.96
C ARG A 31 7.95 -2.60 11.62
N ILE A 32 8.24 -3.27 10.50
CA ILE A 32 8.13 -2.71 9.14
C ILE A 32 6.69 -2.27 8.87
N VAL A 33 5.68 -3.12 9.15
CA VAL A 33 4.27 -2.75 8.96
C VAL A 33 3.90 -1.54 9.82
N SER A 34 4.35 -1.51 11.08
CA SER A 34 4.09 -0.40 12.00
C SER A 34 4.74 0.91 11.54
N GLN A 35 5.94 0.85 10.98
CA GLN A 35 6.61 2.00 10.38
C GLN A 35 5.89 2.49 9.12
N LEU A 36 5.47 1.59 8.23
CA LEU A 36 4.70 1.96 7.04
C LEU A 36 3.38 2.67 7.40
N LEU A 37 2.64 2.13 8.37
CA LEU A 37 1.42 2.76 8.90
C LEU A 37 1.70 4.18 9.44
N THR A 38 2.77 4.33 10.22
CA THR A 38 3.20 5.63 10.77
C THR A 38 3.58 6.63 9.67
N LEU A 39 4.24 6.16 8.60
CA LEU A 39 4.62 7.01 7.45
C LEU A 39 3.39 7.47 6.65
N LEU A 40 2.42 6.57 6.42
CA LEU A 40 1.16 6.90 5.73
C LEU A 40 0.29 7.87 6.53
N ASP A 41 0.16 7.64 7.84
CA ASP A 41 -0.56 8.54 8.76
C ASP A 41 0.12 9.91 8.87
N GLY A 42 1.46 9.95 8.74
CA GLY A 42 2.27 11.16 8.75
C GLY A 42 2.23 11.99 7.46
N LEU A 43 1.57 11.52 6.40
CA LEU A 43 1.37 12.31 5.18
C LEU A 43 0.32 13.41 5.42
N LYS A 44 0.79 14.66 5.52
CA LYS A 44 -0.10 15.84 5.58
C LYS A 44 -0.96 15.93 4.31
N SER A 45 -2.16 16.50 4.42
CA SER A 45 -3.05 16.74 3.27
C SER A 45 -2.33 17.49 2.15
N HIS A 46 -1.77 18.66 2.46
CA HIS A 46 -1.08 19.55 1.53
C HIS A 46 0.22 18.98 0.92
N ALA A 47 0.65 17.78 1.31
CA ALA A 47 1.73 17.10 0.63
C ALA A 47 1.15 16.48 -0.65
N HIS A 48 1.43 17.09 -1.82
CA HIS A 48 1.05 16.55 -3.14
C HIS A 48 1.80 15.25 -3.46
N VAL A 49 1.48 14.20 -2.71
CA VAL A 49 2.10 12.89 -2.73
C VAL A 49 0.99 11.87 -2.94
N ILE A 50 1.10 11.10 -4.02
CA ILE A 50 0.23 9.97 -4.28
C ILE A 50 1.03 8.71 -3.95
N VAL A 51 0.51 7.88 -3.06
CA VAL A 51 1.07 6.55 -2.81
C VAL A 51 0.21 5.54 -3.54
N ILE A 52 0.85 4.69 -4.33
CA ILE A 52 0.20 3.61 -5.08
C ILE A 52 0.92 2.32 -4.70
N GLU A 53 0.20 1.31 -4.27
CA GLU A 53 0.77 -0.03 -4.10
C GLU A 53 0.06 -1.06 -4.98
N ALA A 54 0.74 -2.18 -5.26
CA ALA A 54 0.21 -3.29 -6.02
C ALA A 54 0.35 -4.63 -5.28
N THR A 55 -0.63 -5.51 -5.45
CA THR A 55 -0.60 -6.89 -4.91
C THR A 55 -1.29 -7.88 -5.83
N ASN A 56 -0.86 -9.14 -5.77
CA ASN A 56 -1.58 -10.27 -6.36
C ASN A 56 -2.68 -10.83 -5.42
N GLY A 57 -2.64 -10.46 -4.12
CA GLY A 57 -3.55 -10.91 -3.08
C GLY A 57 -4.18 -9.73 -2.32
N PRO A 58 -5.39 -9.26 -2.68
CA PRO A 58 -6.05 -8.16 -1.96
C PRO A 58 -6.40 -8.49 -0.49
N ASN A 59 -6.23 -9.76 -0.10
CA ASN A 59 -6.48 -10.31 1.23
C ASN A 59 -5.21 -10.92 1.89
N SER A 60 -4.01 -10.74 1.34
CA SER A 60 -2.74 -11.26 1.94
C SER A 60 -2.04 -10.27 2.88
N PHE A 61 -2.27 -8.96 2.74
CA PHE A 61 -1.63 -7.90 3.55
C PHE A 61 -2.45 -7.42 4.76
N ASP A 62 -1.84 -6.61 5.64
CA ASP A 62 -2.46 -6.08 6.87
C ASP A 62 -3.69 -5.20 6.57
N PRO A 63 -4.91 -5.56 7.03
CA PRO A 63 -6.13 -4.79 6.78
C PRO A 63 -6.14 -3.40 7.41
N ALA A 64 -5.22 -3.09 8.34
CA ALA A 64 -5.04 -1.72 8.84
C ALA A 64 -4.59 -0.75 7.74
N LEU A 65 -3.89 -1.22 6.72
CA LEU A 65 -3.44 -0.39 5.60
C LEU A 65 -4.59 0.06 4.69
N ARG A 66 -5.69 -0.71 4.61
CA ARG A 66 -6.90 -0.41 3.80
C ARG A 66 -7.89 0.57 4.46
N ARG A 67 -7.48 1.25 5.54
CA ARG A 67 -8.36 2.20 6.26
C ARG A 67 -8.33 3.58 5.62
N PHE A 68 -9.43 4.32 5.76
CA PHE A 68 -9.60 5.69 5.27
C PHE A 68 -8.38 6.59 5.59
N GLY A 69 -7.89 7.33 4.60
CA GLY A 69 -6.69 8.17 4.70
C GLY A 69 -5.36 7.43 4.47
N ARG A 70 -5.40 6.11 4.28
CA ARG A 70 -4.29 5.27 3.81
C ARG A 70 -4.67 4.73 2.42
N PHE A 71 -4.51 3.42 2.18
CA PHE A 71 -4.88 2.76 0.93
C PHE A 71 -6.42 2.56 0.87
N ASP A 72 -7.15 3.65 0.64
CA ASP A 72 -8.61 3.69 0.72
C ASP A 72 -9.34 3.60 -0.64
N SER A 73 -8.60 3.70 -1.74
CA SER A 73 -9.14 3.68 -3.11
C SER A 73 -8.61 2.50 -3.92
N GLU A 74 -9.41 1.44 -4.09
CA GLU A 74 -9.01 0.18 -4.77
C GLU A 74 -9.36 0.15 -6.26
N ILE A 75 -8.40 -0.29 -7.08
CA ILE A 75 -8.50 -0.50 -8.52
C ILE A 75 -8.13 -1.95 -8.85
N LYS A 76 -9.13 -2.76 -9.19
CA LYS A 76 -8.94 -4.14 -9.65
C LYS A 76 -8.65 -4.16 -11.15
N LEU A 77 -7.42 -4.51 -11.56
CA LEU A 77 -7.12 -4.73 -12.97
C LEU A 77 -7.51 -6.14 -13.40
N VAL A 78 -8.61 -6.24 -14.14
CA VAL A 78 -8.93 -7.46 -14.91
C VAL A 78 -8.01 -7.50 -16.12
N ARG A 79 -7.29 -8.61 -16.31
CA ARG A 79 -6.34 -8.75 -17.42
C ARG A 79 -7.01 -9.20 -18.73
N PRO A 80 -6.43 -8.83 -19.90
CA PRO A 80 -6.75 -9.47 -21.16
C PRO A 80 -6.33 -10.96 -21.14
N LEU A 81 -6.98 -11.77 -21.98
CA LEU A 81 -7.08 -13.23 -21.87
C LEU A 81 -5.77 -14.05 -21.84
N SER A 82 -4.62 -13.47 -22.22
CA SER A 82 -3.43 -14.25 -22.64
C SER A 82 -2.26 -14.35 -21.65
N LEU A 83 -2.34 -13.76 -20.44
CA LEU A 83 -1.23 -13.73 -19.46
C LEU A 83 -1.69 -13.96 -17.99
N SER A 84 -0.74 -14.27 -17.09
CA SER A 84 -0.87 -14.45 -15.62
C SER A 84 -0.18 -13.31 -14.82
N ALA A 85 -0.37 -13.07 -13.51
CA ALA A 85 -1.45 -13.42 -12.55
C ALA A 85 -2.14 -12.12 -12.02
N LEU A 86 -3.40 -12.17 -11.55
CA LEU A 86 -4.25 -10.99 -11.28
C LEU A 86 -3.59 -9.93 -10.37
N ARG A 87 -3.61 -8.64 -10.73
CA ARG A 87 -3.05 -7.53 -9.93
C ARG A 87 -4.11 -6.52 -9.50
N PHE A 88 -4.04 -6.10 -8.24
CA PHE A 88 -4.81 -5.00 -7.66
C PHE A 88 -3.87 -3.83 -7.41
N TYR A 89 -4.39 -2.61 -7.55
CA TYR A 89 -3.70 -1.38 -7.16
C TYR A 89 -4.55 -0.67 -6.12
N THR A 90 -3.94 -0.09 -5.10
CA THR A 90 -4.63 0.86 -4.23
C THR A 90 -3.96 2.22 -4.32
N VAL A 91 -4.69 3.29 -4.02
CA VAL A 91 -4.21 4.66 -4.13
C VAL A 91 -4.55 5.43 -2.85
N THR A 92 -3.54 6.03 -2.22
CA THR A 92 -3.71 7.13 -1.26
C THR A 92 -3.58 8.45 -2.01
N ARG A 93 -4.60 9.32 -1.96
CA ARG A 93 -4.50 10.69 -2.46
C ARG A 93 -4.55 11.69 -1.30
N ARG A 94 -3.50 12.50 -1.15
CA ARG A 94 -3.48 13.69 -0.30
C ARG A 94 -3.42 14.95 -1.19
N THR A 95 -4.24 15.95 -0.87
CA THR A 95 -4.42 17.21 -1.62
C THR A 95 -4.05 18.41 -0.77
#